data_AF-A0A920PIR8-F1
#
_entry.id   AF-A0A920PIR8-F1
#
_cell.length_a   1.000
_cell.length_b   1.000
_cell.length_c   1.000
_cell.angle_alpha   90.00
_cell.angle_beta   90.00
_cell.angle_gamma   90.00
#
_symmetry.space_group_name_H-M   'P 1'
#
loop_
_entity.id
_entity.type
_entity.pdbx_description
1 polymer ?
#
loop_
_entity_poly.entity_id
_entity_poly.type
_entity_poly.pdbx_seq_one_letter_code
_entity_poly.pdbx_strand_id
1 'polypeptide(L)' 'MGIGSRLTIGFNTCGTSDNSPTAAMANDDPFLWSQFHPEVTHTNKGQMIIENFVHGICQCGNDWTRVIY' A
#
# COMPACT_ATOMS: atom_id res chain seq x y z
N MET A 1 3.35 -24.38 -15.07
CA MET A 1 4.48 -23.50 -14.65
C MET A 1 3.99 -22.77 -13.40
N GLY A 2 4.31 -23.27 -12.21
CA GLY A 2 3.83 -22.69 -10.96
C GLY A 2 4.76 -21.57 -10.52
N ILE A 3 4.27 -20.33 -10.50
CA ILE A 3 4.96 -19.23 -9.81
C ILE A 3 4.85 -19.51 -8.31
N GLY A 4 5.91 -20.08 -7.73
CA GLY A 4 5.97 -20.37 -6.31
C GLY A 4 5.78 -19.09 -5.50
N SER A 5 4.79 -19.11 -4.62
CA SER A 5 4.45 -18.11 -3.60
C SER A 5 5.57 -17.96 -2.56
N ARG A 6 6.75 -17.52 -3.00
CA ARG A 6 7.86 -17.16 -2.11
C ARG A 6 7.80 -15.66 -1.93
N LEU A 7 7.44 -15.22 -0.72
CA LEU A 7 7.66 -13.84 -0.29
C LEU A 7 9.15 -13.51 -0.52
N THR A 8 9.41 -12.36 -1.11
CA THR A 8 10.77 -11.80 -1.20
C THR A 8 11.34 -11.67 0.21
N ILE A 9 12.61 -12.03 0.40
CA ILE A 9 13.27 -11.99 1.72
C ILE A 9 13.07 -10.59 2.33
N GLY A 10 12.49 -10.54 3.53
CA GLY A 10 12.22 -9.31 4.27
C GLY A 10 10.78 -8.77 4.14
N PHE A 11 9.96 -9.30 3.24
CA PHE A 11 8.55 -8.90 3.14
C PHE A 11 7.64 -9.83 3.95
N ASN A 12 6.73 -9.21 4.69
CA ASN A 12 5.69 -9.87 5.46
C ASN A 12 4.32 -9.53 4.87
N THR A 13 3.45 -10.54 4.80
CA THR A 13 2.06 -10.35 4.39
C THR A 13 1.31 -9.50 5.42
N CYS A 14 0.69 -8.41 4.96
CA CYS A 14 -0.13 -7.53 5.80
C CYS A 14 -1.60 -7.46 5.34
N GLY A 15 -1.93 -8.09 4.21
CA GLY A 15 -3.30 -8.20 3.73
C GLY A 15 -3.53 -9.48 2.94
N THR A 16 -4.72 -10.07 3.12
CA THR A 16 -5.14 -11.31 2.45
C THR A 16 -6.54 -11.16 1.89
N SER A 17 -6.89 -11.97 0.90
CA SER A 17 -8.25 -12.15 0.41
C SER A 17 -8.51 -13.63 0.12
N ASP A 18 -9.78 -13.99 -0.08
CA ASP A 18 -10.19 -15.38 -0.36
C ASP A 18 -9.43 -15.99 -1.55
N ASN A 19 -9.11 -15.17 -2.55
CA ASN A 19 -8.44 -15.58 -3.77
C ASN A 19 -6.94 -15.21 -3.81
N SER A 20 -6.43 -14.50 -2.80
CA SER A 20 -5.01 -14.14 -2.72
C SER A 20 -4.52 -14.16 -1.27
N PRO A 21 -3.77 -15.21 -0.87
CA PRO A 21 -3.13 -15.28 0.44
C PRO A 21 -2.11 -14.18 0.70
N THR A 22 -1.76 -13.36 -0.30
CA THR A 22 -0.89 -12.18 -0.15
C THR A 22 -1.42 -11.10 -1.07
N ALA A 23 -2.44 -10.39 -0.59
CA ALA A 23 -3.06 -9.25 -1.28
C ALA A 23 -2.32 -7.93 -0.98
N ALA A 24 -1.59 -7.87 0.13
CA ALA A 24 -0.66 -6.79 0.46
C ALA A 24 0.53 -7.31 1.26
N MET A 25 1.69 -6.69 1.09
CA MET A 25 2.92 -7.00 1.81
C MET A 25 3.73 -5.73 2.10
N ALA A 26 4.48 -5.75 3.20
CA ALA A 26 5.37 -4.68 3.63
C ALA A 26 6.68 -5.26 4.19
N ASN A 27 7.75 -4.48 4.17
CA ASN A 27 8.99 -4.79 4.88
C ASN A 27 9.31 -3.70 5.91
N ASP A 28 10.47 -3.81 6.57
CA ASP A 28 10.92 -2.82 7.58
C ASP A 28 11.40 -1.50 6.95
N ASP A 29 11.63 -1.51 5.63
CA ASP A 29 11.87 -0.31 4.83
C ASP A 29 10.51 0.29 4.38
N PRO A 30 10.46 1.53 3.85
CA PRO A 30 9.21 2.12 3.38
C PRO A 30 8.69 1.51 2.06
N PHE A 31 8.83 0.20 1.86
CA PHE A 31 8.25 -0.51 0.72
C PHE A 31 6.94 -1.17 1.12
N LEU A 32 5.86 -0.63 0.54
CA LEU A 32 4.53 -1.20 0.60
C LEU A 32 4.13 -1.69 -0.79
N TRP A 33 3.54 -2.88 -0.87
CA TRP A 33 2.94 -3.40 -2.09
C TRP A 33 1.52 -3.85 -1.83
N SER A 34 0.63 -3.57 -2.78
CA SER A 34 -0.75 -4.05 -2.80
C SER A 34 -1.12 -4.58 -4.18
N GLN A 35 -1.93 -5.64 -4.20
CA GLN A 35 -2.50 -6.19 -5.44
C GLN A 35 -3.70 -5.37 -5.95
N PHE A 36 -4.28 -4.54 -5.09
CA PHE A 36 -5.42 -3.67 -5.38
C PHE A 36 -4.99 -2.21 -5.54
N HIS A 37 -5.92 -1.39 -6.04
CA HIS A 37 -5.74 0.03 -6.36
C HIS A 37 -6.31 0.92 -5.24
N PRO A 38 -5.51 1.45 -4.30
CA PRO A 38 -6.01 2.34 -3.25
C PRO A 38 -6.49 3.71 -3.77
N GLU A 39 -6.14 4.08 -5.00
CA GLU A 39 -6.50 5.35 -5.63
C GLU A 39 -7.93 5.40 -6.18
N VAL A 40 -8.57 4.25 -6.40
CA VAL A 40 -9.94 4.21 -6.94
C VAL A 40 -10.98 4.34 -5.83
N THR A 41 -12.08 5.02 -6.12
CA THR A 41 -13.18 5.28 -5.17
C THR A 41 -13.85 4.01 -4.65
N HIS A 42 -13.71 2.90 -5.36
CA HIS A 42 -14.25 1.60 -4.96
C HIS A 42 -13.41 0.91 -3.87
N THR A 43 -12.21 1.39 -3.57
CA THR A 43 -11.42 0.90 -2.45
C THR A 43 -11.80 1.69 -1.21
N ASN A 44 -12.65 1.09 -0.38
CA ASN A 44 -12.98 1.67 0.93
C ASN A 44 -11.69 1.93 1.71
N LYS A 45 -11.54 3.14 2.27
CA LYS A 45 -10.32 3.61 2.96
C LYS A 45 -9.08 3.73 2.07
N GLY A 46 -9.20 3.68 0.75
CA GLY A 46 -8.08 3.83 -0.18
C GLY A 46 -7.29 5.13 0.04
N GLN A 47 -8.01 6.25 0.24
CA GLN A 47 -7.40 7.53 0.61
C GLN A 47 -6.58 7.45 1.90
N MET A 48 -7.12 6.81 2.95
CA MET A 48 -6.42 6.66 4.24
C MET A 48 -5.13 5.84 4.09
N ILE A 49 -5.11 4.82 3.23
CA ILE A 49 -3.91 4.05 2.92
C ILE A 49 -2.83 4.95 2.30
N ILE A 50 -3.21 5.77 1.33
CA ILE A 50 -2.30 6.70 0.66
C ILE A 50 -1.78 7.75 1.64
N GLU A 51 -2.64 8.35 2.45
CA GLU A 51 -2.26 9.35 3.47
C GLU A 51 -1.28 8.77 4.50
N ASN A 52 -1.55 7.56 5.01
CA ASN A 52 -0.65 6.88 5.94
C ASN A 52 0.73 6.60 5.32
N PHE A 53 0.77 6.22 4.03
CA PHE A 53 2.03 6.01 3.34
C PHE A 53 2.80 7.33 3.16
N VAL A 54 2.15 8.36 2.61
CA VAL A 54 2.80 9.64 2.30
C VAL A 54 3.23 10.37 3.57
N HIS A 55 2.35 10.54 4.55
CA HIS A 55 2.61 11.35 5.73
C HIS A 55 3.18 10.53 6.89
N GLY A 56 2.71 9.29 7.07
CA GLY A 56 3.14 8.44 8.18
C GLY A 56 4.45 7.68 7.89
N ILE A 57 4.64 7.15 6.69
CA ILE A 57 5.81 6.33 6.35
C ILE A 57 6.91 7.18 5.69
N CYS A 58 6.57 7.88 4.60
CA CYS A 58 7.52 8.75 3.88
C CYS A 58 7.83 10.06 4.62
N GLN A 59 7.07 10.38 5.67
CA GLN A 59 7.22 11.61 6.47
C GLN A 59 7.13 12.88 5.62
N CYS A 60 6.38 12.85 4.52
CA CYS A 60 6.13 14.04 3.71
C CYS A 60 5.20 15.00 4.43
N GLY A 61 5.55 16.29 4.45
CA GLY A 61 4.71 17.36 5.00
C GLY A 61 3.42 17.60 4.20
N ASN A 62 2.62 18.56 4.67
CA ASN A 62 1.34 18.96 4.07
C ASN A 62 1.41 20.33 3.38
N ASP A 63 2.59 20.71 2.91
CA ASP A 63 2.86 22.07 2.45
C ASP A 63 2.24 22.39 1.08
N TRP A 64 1.84 21.35 0.34
CA TRP A 64 1.20 21.51 -0.96
C TRP A 64 -0.29 21.88 -0.80
N THR A 65 -0.57 23.17 -0.79
CA THR A 65 -1.94 23.69 -0.84
C THR A 65 -2.33 24.03 -2.26
N ARG A 66 -3.49 23.55 -2.72
CA ARG A 66 -4.06 23.99 -4.00
C ARG A 66 -4.36 25.48 -3.94
N VAL A 67 -3.77 26.26 -4.86
CA VAL A 67 -4.14 27.67 -5.05
C VAL A 67 -5.52 27.72 -5.70
N ILE A 68 -6.45 28.46 -5.09
CA ILE A 68 -7.76 28.76 -5.66
C ILE A 68 -7.62 30.10 -6.39
N TYR A 69 -7.81 30.10 -7.71
CA TYR A 69 -7.99 31.30 -8.54
C TYR A 69 -9.47 31.51 -8.82
#